data_AF-U9T4B4-F1
#
_entry.id   AF-U9T4B4-F1
#
_cell.length_a   1.000
_cell.length_b   1.000
_cell.length_c   1.000
_cell.angle_alpha   90.00
_cell.angle_beta   90.00
_cell.angle_gamma   90.00
#
_symmetry.space_group_name_H-M   'P 1'
#
loop_
_entity.id
_entity.type
_entity.pdbx_description
1 polymer ?
#
loop_
_entity_poly.entity_id
_entity_poly.type
_entity_poly.pdbx_seq_one_letter_code
_entity_poly.pdbx_strand_id
1 'polypeptide(L)'
;IPRMTLSPSDSNLPFILKRRQFSIRVAFSLTINKAQGQTLSRVGLYLPQPVFSHGQLYVALSRITSYQNIKVHIDNSSVKSQKGQTQNVVYKEVFA
;
A
#
# COMPACT_ATOMS: atom_id res chain seq x y z
N ILE A 1 -23.19 -13.93 -6.44
CA ILE A 1 -22.48 -12.63 -6.35
C ILE A 1 -22.51 -11.97 -7.73
N PRO A 2 -23.02 -10.74 -7.87
CA PRO A 2 -23.08 -10.04 -9.16
C PRO A 2 -21.68 -9.72 -9.72
N ARG A 3 -21.53 -9.79 -11.05
CA ARG A 3 -20.28 -9.42 -11.75
C ARG A 3 -20.30 -7.95 -12.14
N MET A 4 -19.21 -7.24 -11.86
CA MET A 4 -19.00 -5.86 -12.28
C MET A 4 -18.22 -5.83 -13.60
N THR A 5 -18.64 -4.97 -14.53
CA THR A 5 -17.92 -4.68 -15.77
C THR A 5 -17.32 -3.28 -15.66
N LEU A 6 -16.00 -3.17 -15.81
CA LEU A 6 -15.27 -1.90 -15.81
C LEU A 6 -14.72 -1.64 -17.22
N SER A 7 -14.98 -0.46 -17.76
CA SER A 7 -14.35 0.04 -19.00
C SER A 7 -13.56 1.30 -18.67
N PRO A 8 -12.24 1.35 -18.93
CA PRO A 8 -11.47 2.58 -18.81
C PRO A 8 -12.08 3.66 -19.71
N SER A 9 -12.20 4.89 -19.22
CA SER A 9 -12.74 6.02 -19.95
C SER A 9 -11.77 6.58 -20.99
N ASP A 10 -10.46 6.53 -20.72
CA ASP A 10 -9.41 7.05 -21.59
C ASP A 10 -8.40 5.97 -21.94
N SER A 11 -8.58 5.38 -23.12
CA SER A 11 -7.53 4.58 -23.73
C SER A 11 -7.42 4.98 -25.19
N ASN A 12 -6.25 5.50 -25.59
CA ASN A 12 -5.83 5.68 -27.00
C ASN A 12 -5.65 4.33 -27.72
N LEU A 13 -6.53 3.38 -27.43
CA LEU A 13 -6.56 2.06 -28.01
C LEU A 13 -7.66 2.05 -29.08
N PRO A 14 -7.45 1.34 -30.20
CA PRO A 14 -8.48 1.22 -31.25
C PRO A 14 -9.69 0.35 -30.83
N PHE A 15 -9.78 -0.03 -29.55
CA PHE A 15 -10.86 -0.84 -28.99
C PHE A 15 -11.12 -0.50 -27.52
N ILE A 16 -12.33 -0.79 -27.05
CA ILE A 16 -12.72 -0.57 -25.65
C ILE A 16 -12.36 -1.81 -24.83
N LEU A 17 -11.47 -1.64 -23.84
CA LEU A 17 -11.15 -2.72 -22.91
C LEU A 17 -12.26 -2.84 -21.87
N LYS A 18 -12.93 -3.99 -21.80
CA LYS A 18 -13.94 -4.30 -20.77
C LYS A 18 -13.43 -5.38 -19.84
N ARG A 19 -13.29 -5.08 -18.55
CA ARG A 19 -12.93 -6.03 -17.50
C ARG A 19 -14.17 -6.47 -16.74
N ARG A 20 -14.57 -7.74 -16.89
CA ARG A 20 -15.67 -8.33 -16.11
C ARG A 20 -15.12 -9.22 -14.99
N GLN A 21 -15.42 -8.87 -13.74
CA GLN A 21 -14.90 -9.60 -12.58
C GLN A 21 -15.92 -9.66 -11.45
N PHE A 22 -15.72 -10.57 -10.50
CA PHE A 22 -16.41 -10.49 -9.21
C PHE A 22 -15.79 -9.38 -8.37
N SER A 23 -16.61 -8.65 -7.61
CA SER A 23 -16.17 -7.59 -6.69
C SER A 23 -15.60 -8.16 -5.40
N ILE A 24 -14.64 -9.07 -5.52
CA ILE A 24 -14.03 -9.79 -4.40
C ILE A 24 -12.52 -9.80 -4.62
N ARG A 25 -11.76 -9.59 -3.54
CA ARG A 25 -10.31 -9.79 -3.52
C ARG A 25 -9.95 -10.57 -2.26
N VAL A 26 -8.92 -11.41 -2.37
CA VAL A 26 -8.23 -11.96 -1.19
C VAL A 26 -7.64 -10.77 -0.43
N ALA A 27 -8.02 -10.61 0.84
CA ALA A 27 -7.71 -9.41 1.63
C ALA A 27 -6.89 -9.71 2.89
N PHE A 28 -6.25 -10.89 2.96
CA PHE A 28 -5.38 -11.21 4.10
C PHE A 28 -4.13 -10.33 4.15
N SER A 29 -3.61 -9.95 2.98
CA SER A 29 -2.56 -8.95 2.83
C SER A 29 -2.96 -7.91 1.79
N LEU A 30 -2.63 -6.66 2.06
CA LEU A 30 -2.89 -5.53 1.19
C LEU A 30 -1.58 -4.75 1.00
N THR A 31 -1.37 -4.22 -0.19
CA THR A 31 -0.27 -3.27 -0.39
C THR A 31 -0.61 -1.94 0.28
N ILE A 32 0.41 -1.20 0.70
CA ILE A 32 0.24 0.10 1.38
C ILE A 32 -0.65 1.05 0.56
N ASN A 33 -0.41 1.12 -0.75
CA ASN A 33 -1.19 1.97 -1.66
C ASN A 33 -2.66 1.55 -1.76
N LYS A 34 -2.98 0.26 -1.58
CA LYS A 34 -4.36 -0.23 -1.57
C LYS A 34 -5.05 -0.04 -0.23
N ALA A 35 -4.29 0.02 0.87
CA ALA A 35 -4.80 0.33 2.20
C ALA A 35 -5.07 1.84 2.39
N GLN A 36 -4.58 2.70 1.50
CA GLN A 36 -4.83 4.14 1.57
C GLN A 36 -6.33 4.45 1.62
N GLY A 37 -6.74 5.29 2.58
CA GLY A 37 -8.15 5.64 2.81
C GLY A 37 -8.93 4.62 3.63
N GLN A 38 -8.32 3.49 4.02
CA GLN A 38 -8.96 2.51 4.92
C GLN A 38 -8.52 2.73 6.36
N THR A 39 -9.40 2.35 7.30
CA THR A 39 -9.09 2.24 8.72
C THR A 39 -9.11 0.76 9.09
N LEU A 40 -8.00 0.26 9.63
CA LEU A 40 -7.78 -1.15 9.97
C LEU A 40 -7.63 -1.31 11.48
N SER A 41 -8.28 -2.32 12.05
CA SER A 41 -8.28 -2.54 13.51
C SER A 41 -6.96 -3.09 14.03
N ARG A 42 -6.33 -4.02 13.29
CA ARG A 42 -5.01 -4.62 13.59
C ARG A 42 -4.25 -4.88 12.29
N VAL A 43 -2.96 -4.57 12.26
CA VAL A 43 -2.15 -4.66 11.04
C VAL A 43 -0.76 -5.23 11.35
N GLY A 44 -0.30 -6.16 10.51
CA GLY A 44 1.11 -6.51 10.39
C GLY A 44 1.70 -5.76 9.20
N LEU A 45 2.64 -4.85 9.44
CA LEU A 45 3.41 -4.17 8.39
C LEU A 45 4.68 -4.97 8.12
N TYR A 46 4.73 -5.63 6.96
CA TYR A 46 5.91 -6.36 6.50
C TYR A 46 6.64 -5.54 5.44
N LEU A 47 7.91 -5.23 5.71
CA LEU A 47 8.80 -4.48 4.83
C LEU A 47 9.99 -5.38 4.44
N PRO A 48 9.88 -6.14 3.32
CA PRO A 48 10.99 -6.94 2.80
C PRO A 48 12.08 -6.08 2.15
N GLN A 49 11.75 -4.83 1.83
CA GLN A 49 12.65 -3.81 1.31
C GLN A 49 12.29 -2.47 1.96
N PRO A 50 13.24 -1.51 2.04
CA PRO A 50 12.94 -0.16 2.48
C PRO A 50 11.82 0.48 1.65
N VAL A 51 11.03 1.37 2.27
CA VAL A 51 10.03 2.16 1.54
C VAL A 51 10.71 3.04 0.48
N PHE A 52 10.06 3.23 -0.67
CA PHE A 52 10.68 3.88 -1.83
C PHE A 52 10.04 5.21 -2.21
N SER A 53 8.83 5.50 -1.74
CA SER A 53 8.09 6.71 -2.13
C SER A 53 7.74 7.61 -0.96
N HIS A 54 7.53 8.89 -1.28
CA HIS A 54 7.08 9.89 -0.32
C HIS A 54 5.85 9.44 0.47
N GLY A 55 5.89 9.61 1.79
CA GLY A 55 4.73 9.39 2.65
C GLY A 55 4.25 7.94 2.73
N GLN A 56 4.92 6.97 2.10
CA GLN A 56 4.48 5.57 2.06
C GLN A 56 4.45 4.95 3.46
N LEU A 57 5.49 5.19 4.26
CA LEU A 57 5.55 4.75 5.65
C LEU A 57 4.44 5.41 6.48
N TYR A 58 4.21 6.71 6.27
CA TYR A 58 3.13 7.45 6.93
C TYR A 58 1.74 6.90 6.55
N VAL A 59 1.50 6.60 5.27
CA VAL A 59 0.24 6.01 4.81
C VAL A 59 0.01 4.69 5.54
N ALA A 60 1.02 3.82 5.63
CA ALA A 60 0.90 2.54 6.34
C ALA A 60 0.60 2.71 7.84
N LEU A 61 1.36 3.56 8.52
CA LEU A 61 1.20 3.79 9.97
C LEU A 61 -0.12 4.51 10.31
N SER A 62 -0.62 5.37 9.43
CA SER A 62 -1.88 6.12 9.65
C SER A 62 -3.15 5.28 9.42
N ARG A 63 -3.04 4.01 8.99
CA ARG A 63 -4.22 3.15 8.80
C ARG A 63 -4.77 2.58 10.11
N ILE A 64 -3.99 2.63 11.19
CA ILE A 64 -4.37 2.11 12.51
C ILE A 64 -4.71 3.26 13.47
N THR A 65 -5.63 2.99 14.40
CA THR A 65 -6.06 3.97 15.41
C THR A 65 -5.20 3.96 16.67
N SER A 66 -4.58 2.83 17.01
CA SER A 66 -3.75 2.66 18.20
C SER A 66 -2.44 1.94 17.86
N TYR A 67 -1.32 2.45 18.36
CA TYR A 67 0.02 1.89 18.11
C TYR A 67 0.16 0.45 18.62
N GLN A 68 -0.63 0.02 19.60
CA GLN A 68 -0.57 -1.35 20.12
C GLN A 68 -1.07 -2.39 19.10
N ASN A 69 -1.85 -1.93 18.11
CA ASN A 69 -2.48 -2.77 17.11
C ASN A 69 -1.65 -2.92 15.83
N ILE A 70 -0.44 -2.34 15.77
CA ILE A 70 0.48 -2.55 14.66
C ILE A 70 1.69 -3.37 15.10
N LYS A 71 2.10 -4.32 14.26
CA LYS A 71 3.40 -4.97 14.36
C LYS A 71 4.18 -4.71 13.09
N VAL A 72 5.39 -4.19 13.22
CA VAL A 72 6.27 -3.88 12.08
C VAL A 72 7.38 -4.92 12.02
N HIS A 73 7.53 -5.57 10.88
CA HIS A 73 8.63 -6.49 10.60
C HIS A 73 9.40 -5.96 9.39
N ILE A 74 10.68 -5.65 9.60
CA ILE A 74 11.59 -5.14 8.58
C ILE A 74 12.64 -6.21 8.33
N ASP A 75 12.63 -6.76 7.12
CA ASP A 75 13.61 -7.75 6.67
C ASP A 75 14.67 -7.02 5.83
N ASN A 76 15.79 -6.66 6.47
CA ASN A 76 16.92 -5.97 5.83
C ASN A 76 18.02 -6.95 5.40
N SER A 77 17.68 -8.19 5.07
CA SER A 77 18.68 -9.21 4.68
C SER A 77 19.50 -8.84 3.44
N SER A 78 19.02 -7.90 2.61
CA SER A 78 19.65 -7.49 1.34
C SER A 78 20.42 -6.16 1.38
N VAL A 79 20.20 -5.30 2.39
CA VAL A 79 20.79 -3.96 2.47
C VAL A 79 21.63 -3.88 3.75
N LYS A 80 22.84 -3.29 3.69
CA LYS A 80 23.72 -3.02 4.87
C LYS A 80 23.11 -2.01 5.87
N SER A 81 21.79 -1.88 5.91
CA SER A 81 21.07 -1.04 6.86
C SER A 81 21.02 -1.73 8.23
N GLN A 82 20.98 -0.92 9.29
CA GLN A 82 20.81 -1.43 10.65
C GLN A 82 19.54 -2.29 10.72
N LYS A 83 19.66 -3.46 11.38
CA LYS A 83 18.59 -4.43 11.49
C LYS A 83 17.38 -3.77 12.17
N GLY A 84 16.20 -3.83 11.54
CA GLY A 84 14.96 -3.26 12.11
C GLY A 84 14.74 -1.76 11.85
N GLN A 85 15.52 -1.13 10.96
CA GLN A 85 15.30 0.27 10.57
C GLN A 85 14.94 0.41 9.09
N THR A 86 14.10 1.39 8.76
CA THR A 86 13.77 1.79 7.39
C THR A 86 13.96 3.29 7.24
N GLN A 87 14.34 3.75 6.05
CA GLN A 87 14.43 5.18 5.75
C GLN A 87 13.03 5.80 5.66
N ASN A 88 12.85 6.99 6.23
CA ASN A 88 11.65 7.79 6.01
C ASN A 88 11.87 8.67 4.77
N VAL A 89 11.22 8.33 3.65
CA VAL A 89 11.33 9.08 2.40
C VAL A 89 10.37 10.28 2.46
N VAL A 90 10.93 11.48 2.55
CA VAL A 90 10.21 12.76 2.63
C VAL A 90 10.64 13.68 1.48
N TYR A 91 9.71 14.13 0.63
CA TYR A 91 10.00 15.06 -0.45
C TYR A 91 9.87 16.49 0.08
N LYS A 92 10.98 17.23 0.05
CA LYS A 92 11.03 18.59 0.62
C LYS A 92 10.18 19.60 -0.13
N GLU A 93 9.92 19.35 -1.41
CA GLU A 93 9.06 20.15 -2.29
C GLU A 93 7.63 20.32 -1.76
N VAL A 94 7.16 19.41 -0.90
CA VAL A 94 5.81 19.45 -0.32
C VAL A 94 5.69 20.48 0.80
N PHE A 95 6.80 21.00 1.33
CA PHE A 95 6.83 22.01 2.39
C PHE A 95 7.21 23.41 1.89
N ALA A 96 7.36 23.59 0.58
CA ALA A 96 7.70 24.86 -0.06
C ALA A 96 6.44 25.68 -0.41
#